data_AF-A0A7V7VQY8-F1
#
_entry.id   AF-A0A7V7VQY8-F1
#
_cell.length_a   1.000
_cell.length_b   1.000
_cell.length_c   1.000
_cell.angle_alpha   90.00
_cell.angle_beta   90.00
_cell.angle_gamma   90.00
#
_symmetry.space_group_name_H-M   'P 1'
#
loop_
_entity.id
_entity.type
_entity.pdbx_description
1 polymer ?
#
loop_
_entity_poly.entity_id
_entity_poly.type
_entity_poly.pdbx_seq_one_letter_code
_entity_poly.pdbx_strand_id
1 'polypeptide(L)'
;MVDEPEKIALALKWTKTWEERENDFVARSPVYEDSVGRIYLHEHGAQQGEWSWSFTAHGEGIARPKIHNGMAPSPREAAKAVENAWFEAIKGSPLDVADPQKPSKNSYAAAKGGE
;
A
#
# COMPACT_ATOMS: atom_id res chain seq x y z
N MET A 1 -14.09 26.75 -6.17
CA MET A 1 -13.61 26.07 -4.95
C MET A 1 -13.48 24.62 -5.34
N VAL A 2 -12.26 24.20 -5.64
CA VAL A 2 -11.95 22.87 -6.17
C VAL A 2 -12.04 21.88 -5.01
N ASP A 3 -12.95 20.94 -5.16
CA ASP A 3 -13.16 19.78 -4.29
C ASP A 3 -11.80 19.09 -4.07
N GLU A 4 -11.31 19.11 -2.82
CA GLU A 4 -10.07 18.44 -2.44
C GLU A 4 -10.22 16.95 -2.78
N PRO A 5 -9.41 16.38 -3.69
CA PRO A 5 -9.61 15.02 -4.15
C PRO A 5 -9.54 14.12 -2.93
N GLU A 6 -10.68 13.46 -2.65
CA GLU A 6 -10.96 12.60 -1.52
C GLU A 6 -9.66 11.92 -1.06
N LYS A 7 -9.15 12.37 0.09
CA LYS A 7 -7.89 11.88 0.64
C LYS A 7 -8.07 10.38 0.88
N ILE A 8 -7.57 9.54 -0.04
CA ILE A 8 -7.49 8.10 0.13
C ILE A 8 -6.73 7.86 1.44
N ALA A 9 -7.46 7.57 2.51
CA ALA A 9 -6.90 7.42 3.84
C ALA A 9 -6.27 6.04 3.93
N LEU A 10 -4.94 6.00 3.92
CA LEU A 10 -4.17 4.78 4.07
C LEU A 10 -4.03 4.47 5.58
N ALA A 11 -4.30 3.23 5.96
CA ALA A 11 -4.26 2.77 7.35
C ALA A 11 -2.87 2.22 7.74
N LEU A 12 -2.20 1.55 6.80
CA LEU A 12 -0.86 0.99 6.93
C LEU A 12 0.20 2.08 6.92
N LYS A 13 1.38 1.73 7.45
CA LYS A 13 2.55 2.60 7.45
C LYS A 13 3.33 2.38 6.16
N TRP A 14 3.41 3.42 5.34
CA TRP A 14 4.17 3.41 4.09
C TRP A 14 5.55 4.03 4.30
N THR A 15 6.60 3.32 3.87
CA THR A 15 7.98 3.79 3.96
C THR A 15 8.69 3.60 2.63
N LYS A 16 9.59 4.52 2.25
CA LYS A 16 10.46 4.32 1.09
C LYS A 16 11.34 3.09 1.30
N THR A 17 11.46 2.27 0.27
CA THR A 17 12.32 1.07 0.33
C THR A 17 13.78 1.43 0.04
N TRP A 18 14.00 2.39 -0.87
CA TRP A 18 15.33 2.83 -1.30
C TRP A 18 15.36 4.35 -1.37
N GLU A 19 16.42 4.97 -0.85
CA GLU A 19 16.61 6.43 -1.00
C GLU A 19 16.90 6.82 -2.46
N GLU A 20 17.54 5.94 -3.20
CA GLU A 20 17.88 6.12 -4.63
C GLU A 20 16.68 5.90 -5.57
N ARG A 21 15.61 5.22 -5.11
CA ARG A 21 14.37 5.07 -5.88
C ARG A 21 13.28 5.92 -5.25
N GLU A 22 13.13 7.13 -5.77
CA GLU A 22 12.16 8.11 -5.29
C GLU A 22 10.72 7.58 -5.31
N ASN A 23 10.42 6.69 -6.26
CA ASN A 23 9.10 6.16 -6.53
C ASN A 23 8.93 4.69 -6.12
N ASP A 24 9.55 4.26 -5.00
CA ASP A 24 9.44 2.90 -4.46
C ASP A 24 9.07 2.88 -2.98
N PHE A 25 7.93 2.27 -2.65
CA PHE A 25 7.40 2.28 -1.29
C PHE A 25 6.92 0.89 -0.85
N VAL A 26 7.15 0.57 0.41
CA VAL A 26 6.64 -0.64 1.07
C VAL A 26 5.65 -0.30 2.17
N ALA A 27 4.58 -1.08 2.25
CA ALA A 27 3.62 -1.08 3.33
C ALA A 27 4.11 -1.97 4.46
N ARG A 28 4.03 -1.46 5.69
CA ARG A 28 4.27 -2.19 6.93
C ARG A 28 3.05 -2.07 7.84
N SER A 29 2.68 -3.17 8.45
CA SER A 29 1.63 -3.19 9.47
C SER A 29 2.28 -3.30 10.85
N PRO A 30 1.82 -2.59 11.89
CA PRO A 30 2.35 -2.77 13.24
C PRO A 30 1.97 -4.13 13.87
N VAL A 31 1.00 -4.86 13.29
CA VAL A 31 0.66 -6.22 13.73
C VAL A 31 1.40 -7.31 12.95
N TYR A 32 2.26 -6.93 12.00
CA TYR A 32 3.01 -7.86 11.15
C TYR A 32 4.45 -7.36 10.98
N GLU A 33 5.42 -8.16 11.43
CA GLU A 33 6.83 -7.74 11.45
C GLU A 33 7.41 -7.50 10.05
N ASP A 34 6.90 -8.19 9.04
CA ASP A 34 7.34 -8.11 7.65
C ASP A 34 6.60 -7.05 6.81
N SER A 35 7.05 -6.86 5.58
CA SER A 35 6.38 -5.98 4.62
C SER A 35 5.11 -6.61 4.08
N VAL A 36 4.00 -5.88 4.22
CA VAL A 36 2.67 -6.27 3.72
C VAL A 36 2.62 -6.26 2.19
N GLY A 37 3.23 -5.25 1.58
CA GLY A 37 3.29 -5.14 0.14
C GLY A 37 4.17 -3.97 -0.30
N ARG A 38 4.30 -3.81 -1.60
CA ARG A 38 5.15 -2.81 -2.25
C ARG A 38 4.40 -2.16 -3.40
N ILE A 39 4.68 -0.89 -3.63
CA ILE A 39 4.28 -0.15 -4.82
C ILE A 39 5.50 0.51 -5.43
N TYR A 40 5.55 0.59 -6.75
CA TYR A 40 6.60 1.29 -7.46
C TYR A 40 6.13 1.83 -8.81
N LEU A 41 6.71 2.96 -9.22
CA LEU A 41 6.45 3.53 -10.54
C LEU A 41 7.30 2.83 -11.60
N HIS A 42 6.68 2.48 -12.72
CA HIS A 42 7.42 2.11 -13.92
C HIS A 42 7.94 3.36 -14.62
N GLU A 43 9.24 3.62 -14.48
CA GLU A 43 9.91 4.76 -15.13
C GLU A 43 10.31 4.47 -16.59
N HIS A 44 10.37 3.18 -16.95
CA HIS A 44 10.77 2.72 -18.27
C HIS A 44 9.88 1.54 -18.75
N GLY A 45 9.63 1.48 -20.05
CA GLY A 45 8.89 0.39 -20.71
C GLY A 45 7.51 0.81 -21.25
N ALA A 46 6.72 -0.16 -21.70
CA ALA A 46 5.38 0.08 -22.26
C ALA A 46 4.36 0.58 -21.22
N GLN A 47 4.63 0.32 -19.93
CA GLN A 47 3.78 0.72 -18.78
C GLN A 47 4.35 1.96 -18.08
N GLN A 48 5.09 2.79 -18.82
CA GLN A 48 5.73 3.98 -18.28
C GLN A 48 4.68 4.95 -17.72
N GLY A 49 4.88 5.40 -16.49
CA GLY A 49 3.95 6.29 -15.79
C GLY A 49 2.86 5.57 -15.00
N GLU A 50 2.80 4.23 -15.05
CA GLU A 50 1.88 3.43 -14.25
C GLU A 50 2.54 2.94 -12.95
N TRP A 51 1.76 2.95 -11.87
CA TRP A 51 2.17 2.43 -10.57
C TRP A 51 1.82 0.96 -10.47
N SER A 52 2.84 0.12 -10.38
CA SER A 52 2.66 -1.29 -10.06
C SER A 52 2.55 -1.46 -8.56
N TRP A 53 1.66 -2.35 -8.14
CA TRP A 53 1.51 -2.77 -6.75
C TRP A 53 1.60 -4.28 -6.62
N SER A 54 2.11 -4.74 -5.50
CA SER A 54 2.28 -6.17 -5.20
C SER A 54 2.13 -6.41 -3.70
N PHE A 55 1.28 -7.36 -3.36
CA PHE A 55 1.06 -7.87 -2.02
C PHE A 55 2.07 -9.00 -1.76
N THR A 56 2.91 -8.82 -0.75
CA THR A 56 4.02 -9.73 -0.41
C THR A 56 3.87 -10.39 0.94
N ALA A 57 2.88 -9.96 1.74
CA ALA A 57 2.62 -10.53 3.05
C ALA A 57 2.32 -12.02 2.93
N HIS A 58 2.94 -12.81 3.80
CA HIS A 58 2.79 -14.25 3.87
C HIS A 58 3.05 -14.73 5.30
N GLY A 59 2.37 -15.79 5.72
CA GLY A 59 2.53 -16.33 7.07
C GLY A 59 1.26 -17.01 7.57
N GLU A 60 1.32 -17.46 8.82
CA GLU A 60 0.17 -18.02 9.52
C GLU A 60 -0.86 -16.92 9.81
N GLY A 61 -2.12 -17.14 9.44
CA GLY A 61 -3.17 -16.12 9.54
C GLY A 61 -3.17 -15.07 8.42
N ILE A 62 -2.47 -15.33 7.30
CA ILE A 62 -2.53 -14.50 6.10
C ILE A 62 -3.00 -15.39 4.95
N ALA A 63 -4.27 -15.28 4.58
CA ALA A 63 -4.81 -15.93 3.40
C ALA A 63 -4.30 -15.21 2.14
N ARG A 64 -3.88 -15.94 1.11
CA ARG A 64 -3.52 -15.29 -0.17
C ARG A 64 -4.78 -14.72 -0.82
N PRO A 65 -4.84 -13.40 -1.06
CA PRO A 65 -5.99 -12.79 -1.72
C PRO A 65 -6.03 -13.22 -3.19
N LYS A 66 -7.22 -13.17 -3.80
CA LYS A 66 -7.39 -13.51 -5.23
C LYS A 66 -6.56 -12.60 -6.14
N ILE A 67 -6.47 -11.33 -5.78
CA ILE A 67 -5.64 -10.33 -6.46
C ILE A 67 -4.53 -9.93 -5.50
N HIS A 68 -3.30 -10.24 -5.88
CA HIS A 68 -2.10 -9.96 -5.07
C HIS A 68 -1.12 -9.05 -5.81
N ASN A 69 -1.43 -8.61 -7.03
CA ASN A 69 -0.64 -7.63 -7.76
C ASN A 69 -1.51 -6.98 -8.83
N GLY A 70 -1.09 -5.81 -9.30
CA GLY A 70 -1.77 -5.11 -10.37
C GLY A 70 -1.08 -3.79 -10.70
N MET A 71 -1.74 -3.02 -11.56
CA MET A 71 -1.33 -1.67 -11.92
C MET A 71 -2.40 -0.68 -11.50
N ALA A 72 -1.98 0.54 -11.22
CA ALA A 72 -2.83 1.65 -10.86
C ALA A 72 -2.29 2.94 -11.49
N PRO A 73 -3.15 3.90 -11.82
CA PRO A 73 -2.72 5.16 -12.44
C PRO A 73 -2.13 6.15 -11.41
N SER A 74 -2.08 5.79 -10.12
CA SER A 74 -1.59 6.65 -9.05
C SER A 74 -1.01 5.86 -7.87
N PRO A 75 -0.02 6.42 -7.15
CA PRO A 75 0.61 5.73 -6.01
C PRO A 75 -0.39 5.44 -4.89
N ARG A 76 -1.38 6.33 -4.71
CA ARG A 76 -2.42 6.15 -3.70
C ARG A 76 -3.39 5.02 -4.03
N GLU A 77 -3.73 4.85 -5.30
CA GLU A 77 -4.58 3.74 -5.74
C GLU A 77 -3.83 2.41 -5.65
N ALA A 78 -2.55 2.41 -6.04
CA ALA A 78 -1.63 1.30 -5.84
C ALA A 78 -1.57 0.90 -4.36
N ALA A 79 -1.39 1.89 -3.47
CA ALA A 79 -1.32 1.70 -2.03
C ALA A 79 -2.64 1.13 -1.48
N LYS A 80 -3.77 1.74 -1.85
CA LYS A 80 -5.11 1.29 -1.46
C LYS A 80 -5.39 -0.15 -1.89
N ALA A 81 -4.91 -0.56 -3.07
CA ALA A 81 -5.07 -1.93 -3.55
C ALA A 81 -4.28 -2.93 -2.70
N VAL A 82 -3.05 -2.59 -2.28
CA VAL A 82 -2.26 -3.40 -1.33
C VAL A 82 -2.96 -3.50 0.02
N GLU A 83 -3.50 -2.40 0.53
CA GLU A 83 -4.24 -2.41 1.80
C GLU A 83 -5.49 -3.27 1.72
N ASN A 84 -6.26 -3.15 0.64
CA ASN A 84 -7.44 -3.97 0.45
C ASN A 84 -7.07 -5.46 0.40
N ALA A 85 -6.02 -5.81 -0.35
CA ALA A 85 -5.47 -7.17 -0.39
C ALA A 85 -5.02 -7.66 1.00
N TRP A 86 -4.42 -6.79 1.81
CA TRP A 86 -4.05 -7.09 3.20
C TRP A 86 -5.26 -7.36 4.08
N PHE A 87 -6.25 -6.45 4.08
CA PHE A 87 -7.46 -6.60 4.90
C PHE A 87 -8.26 -7.83 4.50
N GLU A 88 -8.33 -8.16 3.21
CA GLU A 88 -8.91 -9.42 2.74
C GLU A 88 -8.10 -10.64 3.18
N ALA A 89 -6.76 -10.54 3.18
CA ALA A 89 -5.86 -11.61 3.57
C ALA A 89 -5.92 -11.95 5.06
N ILE A 90 -6.00 -10.93 5.92
CA ILE A 90 -6.05 -11.12 7.37
C ILE A 90 -7.45 -11.40 7.89
N LYS A 91 -8.50 -11.15 7.10
CA LYS A 91 -9.90 -11.27 7.53
C LYS A 91 -10.18 -12.63 8.20
N GLY A 92 -10.69 -12.60 9.44
CA GLY A 92 -10.97 -13.81 10.23
C GLY A 92 -9.75 -14.52 10.82
N SER A 93 -8.56 -13.94 10.70
CA SER A 93 -7.32 -14.42 11.33
C SER A 93 -7.03 -13.61 12.61
N PRO A 94 -6.11 -14.05 13.49
CA PRO A 94 -5.72 -13.27 14.68
C PRO A 94 -5.13 -11.88 14.34
N LEU A 95 -4.71 -11.67 13.10
CA LEU A 95 -4.24 -10.40 12.57
C LEU A 95 -5.40 -9.44 12.19
N ASP A 96 -6.63 -9.94 12.09
CA ASP A 96 -7.88 -9.19 11.89
C ASP A 96 -8.24 -8.43 13.17
N VAL A 97 -7.38 -7.49 13.58
CA VAL A 97 -7.68 -6.61 14.69
C VAL A 97 -8.85 -5.72 14.26
N ALA A 98 -10.03 -5.98 14.83
CA ALA A 98 -11.31 -5.37 14.48
C ALA A 98 -11.38 -3.83 14.64
N ASP A 99 -10.31 -3.19 15.12
CA ASP A 99 -10.13 -1.75 15.06
C ASP A 99 -9.28 -1.44 13.83
N PRO A 100 -9.88 -1.02 12.69
CA PRO A 100 -9.11 -0.54 11.55
C PRO A 100 -8.28 0.61 12.08
N GLN A 101 -6.98 0.34 12.25
CA GLN A 101 -6.07 1.22 12.95
C GLN A 101 -6.27 2.62 12.42
N LYS A 102 -6.73 3.52 13.31
CA LYS A 102 -6.99 4.93 13.00
C LYS A 102 -5.95 5.41 12.00
N PRO A 103 -6.36 6.02 10.87
CA PRO A 103 -5.46 6.37 9.78
C PRO A 103 -4.23 7.04 10.37
N SER A 104 -3.11 6.33 10.30
CA SER A 104 -1.92 6.72 11.04
C SER A 104 -1.50 8.08 10.49
N LYS A 105 -1.33 9.09 11.36
CA LYS A 105 -0.99 10.49 11.00
C LYS A 105 0.30 10.63 10.16
N ASN A 106 0.97 9.52 9.86
CA ASN A 106 2.25 9.46 9.16
C ASN A 106 2.18 8.86 7.74
N SER A 107 0.99 8.53 7.21
CA SER A 107 0.90 7.74 5.96
C SER A 107 0.87 8.56 4.66
N TYR A 108 0.85 9.90 4.74
CA TYR A 108 0.62 10.75 3.55
C TYR A 108 1.84 11.48 2.99
N ALA A 109 2.91 11.66 3.78
CA ALA A 109 4.11 12.37 3.34
C ALA A 109 4.99 11.52 2.39
N ALA A 110 4.87 10.19 2.45
CA ALA A 110 5.59 9.29 1.54
C ALA A 110 4.84 9.08 0.21
N ALA A 111 3.50 9.05 0.21
CA ALA A 111 2.69 8.78 -0.99
C ALA A 111 2.35 10.02 -1.85
N LYS A 112 2.69 11.21 -1.38
CA LYS A 112 2.74 12.47 -2.16
C LYS A 112 4.19 12.60 -2.64
N GLY A 113 4.51 12.35 -3.91
CA GLY A 113 4.37 13.37 -4.95
C GLY A 113 3.77 14.68 -4.40
N GLY A 114 4.61 15.53 -3.83
CA GLY A 114 4.19 16.74 -3.14
C GLY A 114 5.29 17.79 -3.13
N GLU A 115 5.46 18.40 -4.31
CA GLU A 115 6.03 19.73 -4.61
C GLU A 115 7.54 19.92 -4.49
#